data_AF-A0AAV6NY50-F1
#
_entry.id   AF-A0AAV6NY50-F1
#
_cell.length_a   1.000
_cell.length_b   1.000
_cell.length_c   1.000
_cell.angle_alpha   90.00
_cell.angle_beta   90.00
_cell.angle_gamma   90.00
#
_symmetry.space_group_name_H-M   'P 1'
#
loop_
_entity.id
_entity.type
_entity.pdbx_description
1 polymer ?
#
loop_
_entity_poly.entity_id
_entity_poly.type
_entity_poly.pdbx_seq_one_letter_code
_entity_poly.pdbx_strand_id
1 'polypeptide(L)'
;MFSPRTVVLRSPSLRTKNRVGVLRAHLCEDDDPLFLSAKEAASLRFMEARQPEPLFVDEYAGCWVAPNPQIKQKSHHYCVATKFLDDKLIKQVNHINGVKQVVLLTDGMDTRPYRLRWPMSTTIFDISPDNVFRRAARDLQGSGAKIPRGNFFCHVPLESPNIPLEICNRGFRGDQPSIWVMQGLPIKTLVDFEDVLFIVSSLAMKGSYFLGELPSWLAEAEIKSRSSTGTMKWMDKIFMSNGFRVETIILEEFAKTLGKELTLEPYKNTPFVAEQLRFSDYEMEIWRKEFERIENEGDEEGFEEL
;
A
#
# COMPACT_ATOMS: atom_id res chain seq x y z
N MET A 1 -37.58 2.69 -32.22
CA MET A 1 -37.16 1.33 -31.87
C MET A 1 -35.63 1.26 -31.88
N PHE A 2 -34.99 1.56 -30.75
CA PHE A 2 -33.56 1.34 -30.56
C PHE A 2 -33.39 0.16 -29.60
N SER A 3 -32.66 -0.86 -30.05
CA SER A 3 -32.39 -2.08 -29.29
C SER A 3 -31.39 -1.78 -28.16
N PRO A 4 -31.64 -2.21 -26.92
CA PRO A 4 -30.73 -1.96 -25.81
C PRO A 4 -29.47 -2.82 -25.96
N ARG A 5 -28.31 -2.18 -25.95
CA ARG A 5 -27.01 -2.87 -25.87
C ARG A 5 -26.84 -3.40 -24.45
N THR A 6 -26.88 -4.72 -24.31
CA THR A 6 -26.57 -5.45 -23.09
C THR A 6 -25.16 -5.09 -22.58
N VAL A 7 -25.09 -4.38 -21.47
CA VAL A 7 -23.86 -4.22 -20.70
C VAL A 7 -23.58 -5.57 -20.03
N VAL A 8 -22.49 -6.22 -20.41
CA VAL A 8 -22.01 -7.44 -19.75
C VAL A 8 -21.47 -7.05 -18.37
N LEU A 9 -22.34 -7.10 -17.36
CA LEU A 9 -21.93 -7.15 -15.97
C LEU A 9 -21.08 -8.41 -15.77
N ARG A 10 -19.77 -8.24 -15.61
CA ARG A 10 -18.91 -9.30 -15.07
C ARG A 10 -19.29 -9.49 -13.60
N SER A 11 -20.18 -10.45 -13.35
CA SER A 11 -20.44 -10.98 -12.02
C SER A 11 -19.15 -11.53 -11.41
N PRO A 12 -18.83 -11.26 -10.13
CA PRO A 12 -17.69 -11.89 -9.47
C PRO A 12 -17.95 -13.39 -9.43
N SER A 13 -17.14 -14.17 -10.13
CA SER A 13 -17.24 -15.62 -10.06
C SER A 13 -16.89 -16.06 -8.64
N LEU A 14 -17.90 -16.51 -7.89
CA LEU A 14 -17.74 -17.33 -6.69
C LEU A 14 -16.96 -18.58 -7.05
N ARG A 15 -15.63 -18.52 -6.95
CA ARG A 15 -14.80 -19.72 -6.87
C ARG A 15 -14.57 -20.01 -5.40
N THR A 16 -15.33 -20.97 -4.91
CA THR A 16 -15.08 -21.73 -3.69
C THR A 16 -13.60 -22.11 -3.68
N LYS A 17 -12.82 -21.47 -2.79
CA LYS A 17 -11.46 -21.92 -2.48
C LYS A 17 -11.60 -23.32 -1.91
N ASN A 18 -11.23 -24.33 -2.69
CA ASN A 18 -11.05 -25.69 -2.18
C ASN A 18 -10.09 -25.59 -1.00
N ARG A 19 -10.62 -25.87 0.21
CA ARG A 19 -9.81 -26.06 1.42
C ARG A 19 -8.98 -27.32 1.21
N VAL A 20 -7.82 -27.17 0.60
CA VAL A 20 -6.73 -28.14 0.78
C VAL A 20 -6.28 -27.94 2.22
N GLY A 21 -6.62 -28.89 3.08
CA GLY A 21 -6.13 -28.94 4.44
C GLY A 21 -4.61 -29.03 4.41
N VAL A 22 -3.94 -27.88 4.52
CA VAL A 22 -2.50 -27.84 4.78
C VAL A 22 -2.33 -28.32 6.22
N LEU A 23 -1.75 -29.50 6.39
CA LEU A 23 -1.20 -29.92 7.68
C LEU A 23 -0.29 -28.77 8.16
N ARG A 24 -0.73 -28.06 9.21
CA ARG A 24 0.13 -27.14 9.95
C ARG A 24 1.17 -28.00 10.65
N ALA A 25 2.29 -28.24 9.98
CA ALA A 25 3.51 -28.56 10.69
C ALA A 25 3.72 -27.42 11.69
N HIS A 26 3.88 -27.76 12.97
CA HIS A 26 4.36 -26.82 13.98
C HIS A 26 5.80 -26.45 13.58
N LEU A 27 5.94 -25.51 12.64
CA LEU A 27 7.18 -24.76 12.52
C LEU A 27 7.39 -24.10 13.88
N CYS A 28 8.64 -24.12 14.36
CA CYS A 28 9.01 -23.28 15.48
C CYS A 28 8.52 -21.87 15.15
N GLU A 29 7.89 -21.20 16.11
CA GLU A 29 7.24 -19.92 15.90
C GLU A 29 8.18 -18.87 15.28
N ASP A 30 9.50 -19.03 15.43
CA ASP A 30 10.56 -18.18 14.90
C ASP A 30 10.99 -18.49 13.44
N ASP A 31 10.54 -19.58 12.82
CA ASP A 31 10.93 -20.00 11.47
C ASP A 31 9.95 -19.53 10.37
N ASP A 32 8.96 -18.70 10.70
CA ASP A 32 7.99 -18.18 9.74
C ASP A 32 8.67 -17.25 8.71
N PRO A 33 8.64 -17.58 7.40
CA PRO A 33 9.31 -16.79 6.38
C PRO A 33 8.83 -15.32 6.30
N LEU A 34 7.55 -15.06 6.60
CA LEU A 34 7.02 -13.69 6.61
C LEU A 34 7.62 -12.89 7.76
N PHE A 35 7.74 -13.53 8.92
CA PHE A 35 8.31 -12.91 10.10
C PHE A 35 9.82 -12.64 9.93
N LEU A 36 10.55 -13.60 9.35
CA LEU A 36 11.98 -13.44 9.06
C LEU A 36 12.23 -12.29 8.08
N SER A 37 11.45 -12.21 6.99
CA SER A 37 11.57 -11.12 6.02
C SER A 37 11.25 -9.75 6.63
N ALA A 38 10.21 -9.66 7.47
CA ALA A 38 9.87 -8.43 8.18
C ALA A 38 10.99 -8.01 9.16
N LYS A 39 11.61 -8.97 9.87
CA LYS A 39 12.77 -8.71 10.75
C LYS A 39 14.00 -8.23 9.98
N GLU A 40 14.26 -8.78 8.79
CA GLU A 40 15.35 -8.31 7.93
C GLU A 40 15.12 -6.84 7.53
N ALA A 41 13.91 -6.49 7.09
CA ALA A 41 13.54 -5.12 6.78
C ALA A 41 13.69 -4.18 7.98
N ALA A 42 13.22 -4.59 9.17
CA ALA A 42 13.42 -3.83 10.41
C ALA A 42 14.90 -3.67 10.76
N SER A 43 15.72 -4.70 10.59
CA SER A 43 17.17 -4.66 10.81
C SER A 43 17.86 -3.61 9.93
N LEU A 44 17.48 -3.54 8.66
CA LEU A 44 17.99 -2.52 7.74
C LEU A 44 17.66 -1.10 8.25
N ARG A 45 16.43 -0.86 8.70
CA ARG A 45 16.01 0.43 9.27
C ARG A 45 16.74 0.77 10.57
N PHE A 46 16.93 -0.22 11.45
CA PHE A 46 17.68 -0.05 12.70
C PHE A 46 19.16 0.28 12.44
N MET A 47 19.79 -0.38 11.47
CA MET A 47 21.18 -0.08 11.07
C MET A 47 21.30 1.31 10.45
N GLU A 48 20.35 1.73 9.62
CA GLU A 48 20.32 3.07 9.02
C GLU A 48 20.22 4.16 10.10
N ALA A 49 19.36 3.97 11.11
CA ALA A 49 19.19 4.93 12.21
C ALA A 49 20.46 5.14 13.06
N ARG A 50 21.45 4.26 12.95
CA ARG A 50 22.73 4.30 13.69
C ARG A 50 23.90 4.79 12.83
N GLN A 51 23.65 5.17 11.58
CA GLN A 51 24.66 5.82 10.74
C GLN A 51 25.02 7.19 11.34
N PRO A 52 26.23 7.72 11.09
CA PRO A 52 26.60 9.08 11.52
C PRO A 52 25.67 10.17 10.98
N GLU A 53 25.17 9.98 9.75
CA GLU A 53 24.20 10.85 9.09
C GLU A 53 23.04 10.01 8.56
N PRO A 54 22.08 9.61 9.42
CA PRO A 54 21.03 8.69 9.03
C PRO A 54 20.04 9.35 8.07
N LEU A 55 19.55 8.58 7.08
CA LEU A 55 18.47 9.01 6.17
C LEU A 55 17.17 9.33 6.93
N PHE A 56 16.89 8.54 7.96
CA PHE A 56 15.76 8.69 8.87
C PHE A 56 16.09 7.95 10.18
N VAL A 57 15.33 8.26 11.24
CA VAL A 57 15.43 7.57 12.52
C VAL A 57 14.17 6.75 12.74
N ASP A 58 14.33 5.44 12.88
CA ASP A 58 13.29 4.51 13.31
C ASP A 58 13.59 4.06 14.74
N GLU A 59 12.97 4.74 15.71
CA GLU A 59 13.17 4.51 17.15
C GLU A 59 12.70 3.12 17.59
N TYR A 60 11.83 2.48 16.79
CA TYR A 60 11.14 1.27 17.18
C TYR A 60 11.66 0.02 16.48
N ALA A 61 12.36 0.16 15.35
CA ALA A 61 12.93 -0.97 14.61
C ALA A 61 13.82 -1.88 15.48
N GLY A 62 14.47 -1.32 16.52
CA GLY A 62 15.30 -2.07 17.46
C GLY A 62 14.54 -3.14 18.26
N CYS A 63 13.20 -3.07 18.35
CA CYS A 63 12.39 -4.07 19.07
C CYS A 63 12.55 -5.49 18.51
N TRP A 64 12.92 -5.61 17.23
CA TRP A 64 12.96 -6.90 16.53
C TRP A 64 14.35 -7.33 16.07
N VAL A 65 15.38 -6.56 16.44
CA VAL A 65 16.74 -6.71 15.92
C VAL A 65 17.67 -7.22 17.03
N ALA A 66 18.63 -8.05 16.66
CA ALA A 66 19.64 -8.52 17.60
C ALA A 66 20.48 -7.34 18.14
N PRO A 67 21.00 -7.42 19.39
CA PRO A 67 21.63 -6.27 20.07
C PRO A 67 22.87 -5.68 19.38
N ASN A 68 23.55 -6.42 18.51
CA ASN A 68 24.79 -6.01 17.84
C ASN A 68 24.79 -6.40 16.34
N PRO A 69 24.05 -5.68 15.48
CA PRO A 69 24.14 -5.89 14.04
C PRO A 69 25.45 -5.30 13.50
N GLN A 70 26.02 -5.93 12.48
CA GLN A 70 27.17 -5.38 11.76
C GLN A 70 26.73 -4.17 10.92
N ILE A 71 27.15 -2.98 11.32
CA ILE A 71 26.82 -1.74 10.62
C ILE A 71 27.71 -1.61 9.38
N LYS A 72 27.12 -1.76 8.19
CA LYS A 72 27.78 -1.40 6.91
C LYS A 72 27.82 0.13 6.78
N GLN A 73 28.90 0.70 6.27
CA GLN A 73 29.05 2.17 6.12
C GLN A 73 28.21 2.80 4.99
N LYS A 74 27.57 1.99 4.13
CA LYS A 74 26.75 2.47 3.02
C LYS A 74 25.26 2.23 3.28
N SER A 75 24.41 3.16 2.86
CA SER A 75 22.96 3.02 2.99
C SER A 75 22.46 1.92 2.07
N HIS A 76 21.59 1.08 2.61
CA HIS A 76 20.92 0.04 1.84
C HIS A 76 19.80 0.65 0.99
N HIS A 77 19.56 0.12 -0.20
CA HIS A 77 18.53 0.63 -1.11
C HIS A 77 17.13 0.66 -0.48
N TYR A 78 16.76 -0.38 0.28
CA TYR A 78 15.51 -0.38 1.05
C TYR A 78 15.36 0.84 1.98
N CYS A 79 16.45 1.33 2.58
CA CYS A 79 16.43 2.51 3.43
C CYS A 79 16.26 3.78 2.60
N VAL A 80 16.93 3.89 1.45
CA VAL A 80 16.69 5.02 0.54
C VAL A 80 15.25 5.02 0.02
N ALA A 81 14.68 3.86 -0.30
CA ALA A 81 13.28 3.73 -0.68
C ALA A 81 12.34 4.10 0.48
N THR A 82 12.65 3.68 1.71
CA THR A 82 11.92 4.09 2.92
C THR A 82 11.90 5.62 3.06
N LYS A 83 13.06 6.27 2.92
CA LYS A 83 13.19 7.73 2.96
C LYS A 83 12.38 8.42 1.87
N PHE A 84 12.47 7.92 0.64
CA PHE A 84 11.68 8.42 -0.48
C PHE A 84 10.17 8.37 -0.17
N LEU A 85 9.69 7.20 0.26
CA LEU A 85 8.27 6.98 0.54
C LEU A 85 7.79 7.83 1.71
N ASP A 86 8.59 7.97 2.77
CA ASP A 86 8.26 8.81 3.93
C ASP A 86 8.11 10.29 3.52
N ASP A 87 9.09 10.81 2.78
CA ASP A 87 9.08 12.21 2.33
C ASP A 87 7.91 12.48 1.40
N LYS A 88 7.66 11.57 0.46
CA LYS A 88 6.55 11.70 -0.49
C LYS A 88 5.20 11.57 0.21
N LEU A 89 5.05 10.63 1.15
CA LEU A 89 3.84 10.44 1.95
C LEU A 89 3.49 11.70 2.72
N ILE A 90 4.41 12.23 3.52
CA ILE A 90 4.18 13.43 4.31
C ILE A 90 3.95 14.65 3.41
N LYS A 91 4.68 14.77 2.29
CA LYS A 91 4.43 15.82 1.31
C LYS A 91 3.00 15.76 0.76
N GLN A 92 2.52 14.59 0.35
CA GLN A 92 1.17 14.47 -0.23
C GLN A 92 0.07 14.69 0.81
N VAL A 93 0.24 14.12 2.01
CA VAL A 93 -0.69 14.32 3.13
C VAL A 93 -0.86 15.80 3.48
N ASN A 94 0.22 16.59 3.40
CA ASN A 94 0.17 18.03 3.68
C ASN A 94 -0.30 18.88 2.48
N HIS A 95 -0.12 18.40 1.25
CA HIS A 95 -0.42 19.17 0.05
C HIS A 95 -1.88 19.02 -0.42
N ILE A 96 -2.46 17.83 -0.26
CA ILE A 96 -3.80 17.53 -0.74
C ILE A 96 -4.80 17.89 0.37
N ASN A 97 -5.61 18.90 0.10
CA ASN A 97 -6.62 19.36 1.05
C ASN A 97 -7.56 18.22 1.45
N GLY A 98 -7.74 18.02 2.75
CA GLY A 98 -8.70 17.06 3.28
C GLY A 98 -8.21 15.62 3.38
N VAL A 99 -6.96 15.29 3.04
CA VAL A 99 -6.41 13.96 3.31
C VAL A 99 -6.42 13.69 4.81
N LYS A 100 -7.22 12.72 5.22
CA LYS A 100 -7.30 12.21 6.60
C LYS A 100 -7.15 10.70 6.68
N GLN A 101 -6.87 10.04 5.56
CA GLN A 101 -6.83 8.59 5.46
C GLN A 101 -5.52 8.16 4.80
N VAL A 102 -4.73 7.40 5.54
CA VAL A 102 -3.50 6.80 5.05
C VAL A 102 -3.64 5.29 5.16
N VAL A 103 -3.32 4.57 4.09
CA VAL A 103 -3.34 3.11 4.08
C VAL A 103 -1.93 2.59 3.81
N LEU A 104 -1.40 1.80 4.74
CA LEU A 104 -0.11 1.16 4.65
C LEU A 104 -0.32 -0.31 4.29
N LEU A 105 0.28 -0.74 3.20
CA LEU A 105 0.31 -2.12 2.72
C LEU A 105 1.71 -2.68 3.02
N THR A 106 1.84 -3.46 4.09
CA THR A 106 3.15 -3.70 4.74
C THR A 106 3.45 -5.18 5.03
N ASP A 107 4.67 -5.44 5.52
CA ASP A 107 5.09 -6.74 6.06
C ASP A 107 4.60 -6.99 7.50
N GLY A 108 3.98 -5.99 8.14
CA GLY A 108 3.49 -6.05 9.52
C GLY A 108 4.45 -5.53 10.58
N MET A 109 5.66 -5.08 10.21
CA MET A 109 6.62 -4.41 11.10
C MET A 109 6.85 -2.94 10.72
N ASP A 110 5.88 -2.29 10.07
CA ASP A 110 5.98 -0.86 9.74
C ASP A 110 5.77 0.02 10.98
N THR A 111 6.70 0.93 11.20
CA THR A 111 6.76 1.83 12.37
C THR A 111 6.31 3.26 12.05
N ARG A 112 5.99 3.58 10.77
CA ARG A 112 5.46 4.87 10.34
C ARG A 112 4.31 5.40 11.19
N PRO A 113 3.33 4.57 11.63
CA PRO A 113 2.25 5.06 12.50
C PRO A 113 2.74 5.71 13.80
N TYR A 114 3.90 5.30 14.29
CA TYR A 114 4.47 5.73 15.57
C TYR A 114 5.55 6.80 15.41
N ARG A 115 6.34 6.77 14.33
CA ARG A 115 7.51 7.66 14.15
C ARG A 115 7.28 8.88 13.25
N LEU A 116 6.28 8.83 12.36
CA LEU A 116 5.97 9.97 11.48
C LEU A 116 5.06 10.99 12.16
N ARG A 117 5.22 12.26 11.78
CA ARG A 117 4.37 13.36 12.26
C ARG A 117 3.15 13.51 11.37
N TRP A 118 2.03 12.96 11.83
CA TRP A 118 0.76 13.02 11.13
C TRP A 118 0.01 14.33 11.44
N PRO A 119 -0.74 14.89 10.46
CA PRO A 119 -1.74 15.91 10.76
C PRO A 119 -2.78 15.41 11.77
N MET A 120 -3.42 16.33 12.47
CA MET A 120 -4.49 15.98 13.40
C MET A 120 -5.64 15.26 12.69
N SER A 121 -6.23 14.27 13.36
CA SER A 121 -7.35 13.47 12.83
C SER A 121 -7.03 12.63 11.59
N THR A 122 -5.74 12.30 11.35
CA THR A 122 -5.40 11.25 10.37
C THR A 122 -5.68 9.87 10.95
N THR A 123 -6.44 9.06 10.21
CA THR A 123 -6.62 7.64 10.43
C THR A 123 -5.66 6.87 9.55
N ILE A 124 -4.89 5.98 10.16
CA ILE A 124 -3.88 5.14 9.52
C ILE A 124 -4.39 3.70 9.56
N PHE A 125 -4.59 3.13 8.39
CA PHE A 125 -4.96 1.73 8.21
C PHE A 125 -3.71 0.94 7.85
N ASP A 126 -3.45 -0.16 8.53
CA ASP A 126 -2.37 -1.09 8.18
C ASP A 126 -2.98 -2.39 7.66
N ILE A 127 -2.67 -2.73 6.41
CA ILE A 127 -3.03 -3.99 5.77
C ILE A 127 -1.76 -4.82 5.67
N SER A 128 -1.65 -5.85 6.51
CA SER A 128 -0.46 -6.69 6.61
C SER A 128 -0.79 -8.10 7.08
N PRO A 129 0.15 -9.06 7.03
CA PRO A 129 -0.04 -10.39 7.61
C PRO A 129 -0.35 -10.31 9.11
N ASP A 130 -1.48 -10.89 9.52
CA ASP A 130 -2.00 -10.76 10.89
C ASP A 130 -1.11 -11.39 11.96
N ASN A 131 -0.44 -12.51 11.62
CA ASN A 131 0.52 -13.17 12.51
C ASN A 131 1.73 -12.28 12.82
N VAL A 132 2.29 -11.59 11.82
CA VAL A 132 3.45 -10.70 11.98
C VAL A 132 3.02 -9.45 12.75
N PHE A 133 1.90 -8.84 12.36
CA PHE A 133 1.35 -7.66 13.03
C PHE A 133 1.12 -7.89 14.52
N ARG A 134 0.45 -8.99 14.91
CA ARG A 134 0.14 -9.27 16.31
C ARG A 134 1.38 -9.50 17.18
N ARG A 135 2.49 -9.95 16.62
CA ARG A 135 3.78 -10.01 17.33
C ARG A 135 4.39 -8.63 17.44
N ALA A 136 4.54 -7.94 16.31
CA ALA A 136 5.10 -6.61 16.24
C ALA A 136 4.40 -5.63 17.18
N ALA A 137 3.06 -5.64 17.21
CA ALA A 137 2.25 -4.79 18.07
C ALA A 137 2.50 -5.04 19.58
N ARG A 138 2.73 -6.29 20.00
CA ARG A 138 3.05 -6.61 21.40
C ARG A 138 4.42 -6.06 21.80
N ASP A 139 5.42 -6.22 20.92
CA ASP A 139 6.78 -5.72 21.18
C ASP A 139 6.82 -4.18 21.21
N LEU A 140 6.10 -3.54 20.28
CA LEU A 140 5.92 -2.08 20.25
C LEU A 140 5.21 -1.53 21.48
N GLN A 141 4.19 -2.24 21.96
CA GLN A 141 3.53 -1.88 23.21
C GLN A 141 4.49 -1.97 24.39
N GLY A 142 5.33 -3.01 24.43
CA GLY A 142 6.37 -3.19 25.45
C GLY A 142 7.45 -2.11 25.45
N SER A 143 7.77 -1.53 24.29
CA SER A 143 8.74 -0.42 24.16
C SER A 143 8.14 0.96 24.43
N GLY A 144 6.83 1.04 24.66
CA GLY A 144 6.13 2.30 24.94
C GLY A 144 5.76 3.11 23.69
N ALA A 145 5.76 2.47 22.50
CA ALA A 145 5.32 3.10 21.26
C ALA A 145 3.86 3.57 21.39
N LYS A 146 3.59 4.82 20.97
CA LYS A 146 2.26 5.42 21.03
C LYS A 146 1.93 6.10 19.72
N ILE A 147 0.69 5.93 19.28
CA ILE A 147 0.15 6.69 18.16
C ILE A 147 0.08 8.17 18.56
N PRO A 148 0.51 9.11 17.68
CA PRO A 148 0.42 10.53 17.97
C PRO A 148 -0.99 10.95 18.37
N ARG A 149 -1.07 11.89 19.32
CA ARG A 149 -2.35 12.29 19.92
C ARG A 149 -3.28 12.86 18.86
N GLY A 150 -4.51 12.35 18.80
CA GLY A 150 -5.51 12.79 17.83
C GLY A 150 -5.44 12.06 16.50
N ASN A 151 -4.60 11.03 16.37
CA ASN A 151 -4.58 10.09 15.26
C ASN A 151 -5.15 8.74 15.67
N PHE A 152 -5.60 7.99 14.67
CA PHE A 152 -6.19 6.67 14.85
C PHE A 152 -5.39 5.64 14.07
N PHE A 153 -5.22 4.45 14.62
CA PHE A 153 -4.50 3.36 13.98
C PHE A 153 -5.33 2.08 14.02
N CYS A 154 -5.52 1.47 12.87
CA CYS A 154 -6.37 0.30 12.68
C CYS A 154 -5.67 -0.74 11.81
N HIS A 155 -5.51 -1.96 12.30
CA HIS A 155 -5.00 -3.07 11.51
C HIS A 155 -6.14 -3.83 10.81
N VAL A 156 -5.94 -4.18 9.55
CA VAL A 156 -6.80 -4.98 8.69
C VAL A 156 -5.98 -6.19 8.21
N PRO A 157 -6.31 -7.42 8.66
CA PRO A 157 -5.58 -8.62 8.24
C PRO A 157 -5.55 -8.77 6.72
N LEU A 158 -4.36 -8.98 6.14
CA LEU A 158 -4.19 -9.27 4.71
C LEU A 158 -4.94 -10.56 4.31
N GLU A 159 -5.12 -11.48 5.25
CA GLU A 159 -5.87 -12.72 5.07
C GLU A 159 -7.40 -12.53 5.08
N SER A 160 -7.89 -11.30 5.29
CA SER A 160 -9.33 -11.00 5.30
C SER A 160 -9.98 -11.39 3.98
N PRO A 161 -11.17 -12.05 3.99
CA PRO A 161 -11.82 -12.52 2.78
C PRO A 161 -12.32 -11.37 1.88
N ASN A 162 -12.55 -10.19 2.46
CA ASN A 162 -12.98 -8.98 1.75
C ASN A 162 -12.36 -7.74 2.43
N ILE A 163 -11.12 -7.42 2.03
CA ILE A 163 -10.40 -6.24 2.52
C ILE A 163 -11.18 -4.93 2.26
N PRO A 164 -11.78 -4.69 1.07
CA PRO A 164 -12.58 -3.49 0.83
C PRO A 164 -13.74 -3.30 1.80
N LEU A 165 -14.46 -4.36 2.14
CA LEU A 165 -15.53 -4.28 3.13
C LEU A 165 -14.98 -4.03 4.54
N GLU A 166 -13.92 -4.74 4.93
CA GLU A 166 -13.34 -4.67 6.27
C GLU A 166 -12.78 -3.27 6.59
N ILE A 167 -12.06 -2.65 5.63
CA ILE A 167 -11.50 -1.32 5.83
C ILE A 167 -12.61 -0.24 5.88
N CYS A 168 -13.66 -0.37 5.05
CA CYS A 168 -14.83 0.50 5.11
C CYS A 168 -15.58 0.39 6.44
N ASN A 169 -15.75 -0.84 6.97
CA ASN A 169 -16.35 -1.06 8.30
C ASN A 169 -15.54 -0.41 9.43
N ARG A 170 -14.24 -0.19 9.22
CA ARG A 170 -13.35 0.52 10.16
C ARG A 170 -13.32 2.04 9.93
N GLY A 171 -14.20 2.54 9.05
CA GLY A 171 -14.41 3.97 8.82
C GLY A 171 -13.66 4.52 7.62
N PHE A 172 -13.05 3.70 6.77
CA PHE A 172 -12.52 4.18 5.50
C PHE A 172 -13.66 4.68 4.60
N ARG A 173 -13.42 5.79 3.91
CA ARG A 173 -14.38 6.48 3.06
C ARG A 173 -13.83 6.68 1.66
N GLY A 174 -14.47 6.05 0.68
CA GLY A 174 -14.08 6.11 -0.73
C GLY A 174 -14.47 7.41 -1.45
N ASP A 175 -15.20 8.32 -0.80
CA ASP A 175 -15.48 9.68 -1.27
C ASP A 175 -14.52 10.74 -0.68
N GLN A 176 -13.45 10.31 0.00
CA GLN A 176 -12.51 11.20 0.68
C GLN A 176 -11.06 10.93 0.21
N PRO A 177 -10.20 11.95 0.13
CA PRO A 177 -8.84 11.78 -0.36
C PRO A 177 -8.04 10.83 0.52
N SER A 178 -7.29 9.93 -0.12
CA SER A 178 -6.50 8.91 0.57
C SER A 178 -5.10 8.79 -0.02
N ILE A 179 -4.12 8.41 0.82
CA ILE A 179 -2.76 8.09 0.38
C ILE A 179 -2.44 6.66 0.77
N TRP A 180 -2.04 5.87 -0.22
CA TRP A 180 -1.71 4.46 -0.08
C TRP A 180 -0.20 4.29 -0.20
N VAL A 181 0.41 3.47 0.64
CA VAL A 181 1.85 3.20 0.62
C VAL A 181 2.09 1.70 0.68
N MET A 182 2.80 1.15 -0.30
CA MET A 182 3.19 -0.27 -0.33
C MET A 182 4.70 -0.41 -0.19
N GLN A 183 5.14 -1.05 0.89
CA GLN A 183 6.54 -1.41 1.10
C GLN A 183 6.65 -2.66 1.96
N GLY A 184 7.43 -3.64 1.52
CA GLY A 184 7.60 -4.91 2.23
C GLY A 184 6.41 -5.87 2.15
N LEU A 185 5.28 -5.47 1.55
CA LEU A 185 4.13 -6.35 1.37
C LEU A 185 4.54 -7.67 0.68
N PRO A 186 4.15 -8.86 1.20
CA PRO A 186 4.62 -10.15 0.69
C PRO A 186 3.92 -10.54 -0.62
N ILE A 187 4.31 -9.91 -1.72
CA ILE A 187 3.88 -10.21 -3.09
C ILE A 187 4.65 -11.41 -3.63
N LYS A 188 3.96 -12.51 -3.91
CA LYS A 188 4.55 -13.76 -4.42
C LYS A 188 4.26 -13.98 -5.90
N THR A 189 3.22 -13.36 -6.42
CA THR A 189 2.77 -13.51 -7.81
C THR A 189 2.33 -12.19 -8.41
N LEU A 190 2.21 -12.14 -9.75
CA LEU A 190 1.59 -11.01 -10.43
C LEU A 190 0.11 -10.85 -10.03
N VAL A 191 -0.60 -11.96 -9.81
CA VAL A 191 -1.99 -11.95 -9.35
C VAL A 191 -2.11 -11.25 -8.01
N ASP A 192 -1.18 -11.50 -7.07
CA ASP A 192 -1.18 -10.82 -5.76
C ASP A 192 -1.06 -9.29 -5.94
N PHE A 193 -0.27 -8.83 -6.92
CA PHE A 193 -0.12 -7.41 -7.21
C PHE A 193 -1.34 -6.81 -7.93
N GLU A 194 -1.94 -7.56 -8.86
CA GLU A 194 -3.20 -7.16 -9.49
C GLU A 194 -4.35 -7.07 -8.47
N ASP A 195 -4.38 -7.96 -7.47
CA ASP A 195 -5.33 -7.89 -6.36
C ASP A 195 -5.12 -6.61 -5.53
N VAL A 196 -3.86 -6.21 -5.28
CA VAL A 196 -3.57 -4.92 -4.63
C VAL A 196 -4.06 -3.75 -5.47
N LEU A 197 -3.75 -3.73 -6.78
CA LEU A 197 -4.23 -2.66 -7.68
C LEU A 197 -5.77 -2.60 -7.72
N PHE A 198 -6.44 -3.74 -7.69
CA PHE A 198 -7.89 -3.82 -7.61
C PHE A 198 -8.43 -3.25 -6.29
N ILE A 199 -7.84 -3.60 -5.15
CA ILE A 199 -8.24 -3.06 -3.84
C ILE A 199 -8.04 -1.54 -3.80
N VAL A 200 -6.89 -1.04 -4.23
CA VAL A 200 -6.61 0.41 -4.22
C VAL A 200 -7.55 1.14 -5.19
N SER A 201 -7.75 0.61 -6.41
CA SER A 201 -8.57 1.29 -7.42
C SER A 201 -10.07 1.30 -7.10
N SER A 202 -10.58 0.28 -6.40
CA SER A 202 -11.98 0.23 -5.95
C SER A 202 -12.25 1.17 -4.77
N LEU A 203 -11.28 1.40 -3.90
CA LEU A 203 -11.45 2.19 -2.67
C LEU A 203 -11.03 3.66 -2.81
N ALA A 204 -9.91 3.93 -3.48
CA ALA A 204 -9.33 5.26 -3.53
C ALA A 204 -10.15 6.19 -4.43
N MET A 205 -10.56 7.34 -3.91
CA MET A 205 -11.23 8.36 -4.72
C MET A 205 -10.31 8.91 -5.80
N LYS A 206 -10.89 9.47 -6.86
CA LYS A 206 -10.13 10.16 -7.90
C LYS A 206 -9.21 11.25 -7.31
N GLY A 207 -7.95 11.28 -7.75
CA GLY A 207 -6.92 12.20 -7.25
C GLY A 207 -6.19 11.72 -5.98
N SER A 208 -6.57 10.56 -5.43
CA SER A 208 -5.78 9.87 -4.40
C SER A 208 -4.44 9.39 -4.96
N TYR A 209 -3.46 9.13 -4.08
CA TYR A 209 -2.14 8.64 -4.49
C TYR A 209 -1.84 7.25 -3.95
N PHE A 210 -1.13 6.47 -4.76
CA PHE A 210 -0.55 5.19 -4.40
C PHE A 210 0.97 5.24 -4.60
N LEU A 211 1.70 5.16 -3.51
CA LEU A 211 3.16 5.18 -3.46
C LEU A 211 3.65 3.78 -3.14
N GLY A 212 4.81 3.38 -3.64
CA GLY A 212 5.38 2.13 -3.18
C GLY A 212 6.63 1.71 -3.91
N GLU A 213 7.02 0.46 -3.68
CA GLU A 213 8.09 -0.21 -4.39
C GLU A 213 7.58 -1.53 -4.96
N LEU A 214 7.87 -1.79 -6.23
CA LEU A 214 7.42 -3.00 -6.92
C LEU A 214 8.60 -3.93 -7.20
N PRO A 215 8.55 -5.22 -6.85
CA PRO A 215 9.61 -6.14 -7.21
C PRO A 215 9.80 -6.23 -8.73
N SER A 216 10.98 -5.86 -9.23
CA SER A 216 11.33 -5.79 -10.65
C SER A 216 11.17 -7.13 -11.36
N TRP A 217 11.28 -8.25 -10.63
CA TRP A 217 11.07 -9.59 -11.19
C TRP A 217 9.65 -9.81 -11.73
N LEU A 218 8.65 -9.07 -11.23
CA LEU A 218 7.27 -9.13 -11.74
C LEU A 218 7.21 -8.68 -13.20
N ALA A 219 7.95 -7.62 -13.54
CA ALA A 219 8.08 -7.15 -14.91
C ALA A 219 8.90 -8.14 -15.75
N GLU A 220 9.98 -8.69 -15.20
CA GLU A 220 10.83 -9.66 -15.92
C GLU A 220 10.08 -10.93 -16.32
N ALA A 221 9.16 -11.41 -15.47
CA ALA A 221 8.35 -12.60 -15.72
C ALA A 221 7.45 -12.45 -16.95
N GLU A 222 6.94 -11.24 -17.21
CA GLU A 222 6.04 -10.95 -18.33
C GLU A 222 6.77 -10.56 -19.62
N ILE A 223 7.80 -9.70 -19.51
CA ILE A 223 8.39 -9.03 -20.68
C ILE A 223 9.49 -9.89 -21.34
N LYS A 224 9.96 -10.96 -20.69
CA LYS A 224 11.11 -11.79 -21.12
C LYS A 224 12.37 -10.96 -21.45
N SER A 225 12.46 -9.74 -20.93
CA SER A 225 13.55 -8.79 -21.15
C SER A 225 13.86 -8.09 -19.84
N ARG A 226 15.15 -7.99 -19.49
CA ARG A 226 15.65 -7.35 -18.26
C ARG A 226 16.00 -5.87 -18.44
N SER A 227 15.47 -5.22 -19.48
CA SER A 227 15.77 -3.80 -19.71
C SER A 227 14.92 -2.90 -18.81
N SER A 228 15.54 -1.86 -18.24
CA SER A 228 14.86 -0.83 -17.44
C SER A 228 13.70 -0.18 -18.21
N THR A 229 13.89 0.08 -19.50
CA THR A 229 12.85 0.61 -20.40
C THR A 229 11.67 -0.35 -20.59
N GLY A 230 11.92 -1.66 -20.60
CA GLY A 230 10.87 -2.67 -20.63
C GLY A 230 10.01 -2.60 -19.38
N THR A 231 10.65 -2.64 -18.21
CA THR A 231 10.00 -2.54 -16.90
C THR A 231 9.11 -1.30 -16.79
N MET A 232 9.61 -0.12 -17.18
CA MET A 232 8.83 1.13 -17.17
C MET A 232 7.59 1.04 -18.05
N LYS A 233 7.71 0.55 -19.30
CA LYS A 233 6.56 0.40 -20.21
C LYS A 233 5.51 -0.57 -19.69
N TRP A 234 5.95 -1.64 -19.03
CA TRP A 234 5.03 -2.60 -18.44
C TRP A 234 4.33 -2.04 -17.20
N MET A 235 5.06 -1.32 -16.34
CA MET A 235 4.46 -0.59 -15.21
C MET A 235 3.42 0.42 -15.71
N ASP A 236 3.75 1.23 -16.72
CA ASP A 236 2.79 2.17 -17.33
C ASP A 236 1.51 1.44 -17.80
N LYS A 237 1.67 0.31 -18.49
CA LYS A 237 0.54 -0.48 -19.02
C LYS A 237 -0.32 -1.05 -17.91
N ILE A 238 0.27 -1.72 -16.90
CA ILE A 238 -0.50 -2.39 -15.84
C ILE A 238 -1.20 -1.37 -14.94
N PHE A 239 -0.53 -0.27 -14.58
CA PHE A 239 -1.14 0.79 -13.78
C PHE A 239 -2.26 1.50 -14.57
N MET A 240 -2.06 1.86 -15.84
CA MET A 240 -3.12 2.49 -16.65
C MET A 240 -4.34 1.60 -16.82
N SER A 241 -4.14 0.30 -17.04
CA SER A 241 -5.24 -0.65 -17.17
C SER A 241 -6.11 -0.69 -15.90
N ASN A 242 -5.50 -0.43 -14.75
CA ASN A 242 -6.14 -0.35 -13.43
C ASN A 242 -6.53 1.08 -13.00
N GLY A 243 -6.43 2.07 -13.89
CA GLY A 243 -6.92 3.42 -13.63
C GLY A 243 -5.92 4.37 -12.97
N PHE A 244 -4.62 4.05 -12.99
CA PHE A 244 -3.59 4.87 -12.39
C PHE A 244 -2.66 5.50 -13.43
N ARG A 245 -2.23 6.74 -13.18
CA ARG A 245 -1.06 7.34 -13.84
C ARG A 245 0.16 7.14 -12.96
N VAL A 246 1.10 6.32 -13.41
CA VAL A 246 2.31 5.98 -12.66
C VAL A 246 3.53 6.76 -13.16
N GLU A 247 4.39 7.13 -12.22
CA GLU A 247 5.73 7.66 -12.42
C GLU A 247 6.70 6.71 -11.70
N THR A 248 7.68 6.19 -12.44
CA THR A 248 8.73 5.31 -11.88
C THR A 248 9.91 6.14 -11.44
N ILE A 249 10.55 5.73 -10.34
CA ILE A 249 11.60 6.51 -9.68
C ILE A 249 12.91 5.74 -9.76
N ILE A 250 13.97 6.43 -10.21
CA ILE A 250 15.32 5.89 -10.23
C ILE A 250 15.95 6.15 -8.87
N LEU A 251 16.08 5.09 -8.07
CA LEU A 251 16.47 5.22 -6.66
C LEU A 251 17.91 5.72 -6.50
N GLU A 252 18.79 5.39 -7.43
CA GLU A 252 20.19 5.85 -7.47
C GLU A 252 20.28 7.36 -7.70
N GLU A 253 19.41 7.92 -8.54
CA GLU A 253 19.34 9.37 -8.75
C GLU A 253 18.83 10.06 -7.48
N PHE A 254 17.79 9.50 -6.86
CA PHE A 254 17.30 10.01 -5.58
C PHE A 254 18.36 9.94 -4.47
N ALA A 255 19.10 8.83 -4.35
CA ALA A 255 20.21 8.70 -3.39
C ALA A 255 21.28 9.78 -3.57
N LYS A 256 21.63 10.11 -4.83
CA LYS A 256 22.58 11.19 -5.14
C LYS A 256 22.07 12.55 -4.65
N THR A 257 20.77 12.83 -4.75
CA THR A 257 20.21 14.09 -4.20
C THR A 257 20.34 14.21 -2.69
N LEU A 258 20.45 13.07 -1.99
CA LEU A 258 20.66 12.99 -0.55
C LEU A 258 22.16 12.92 -0.17
N GLY A 259 23.07 12.98 -1.14
CA GLY A 259 24.51 12.81 -0.91
C GLY A 259 24.88 11.42 -0.40
N LYS A 260 24.06 10.40 -0.66
CA LYS A 260 24.30 9.02 -0.18
C LYS A 260 24.86 8.12 -1.26
N GLU A 261 25.86 7.32 -0.86
CA GLU A 261 26.32 6.18 -1.63
C GLU A 261 25.56 4.92 -1.23
N LEU A 262 25.08 4.19 -2.25
CA LEU A 262 24.36 2.94 -2.08
C LEU A 262 25.31 1.75 -1.96
N THR A 263 24.86 0.71 -1.28
CA THR A 263 25.51 -0.62 -1.29
C THR A 263 25.57 -1.19 -2.71
N LEU A 264 26.61 -1.99 -3.03
CA LEU A 264 26.77 -2.60 -4.36
C LEU A 264 25.76 -3.73 -4.67
N GLU A 265 24.98 -4.16 -3.68
CA GLU A 265 23.97 -5.21 -3.87
C GLU A 265 22.83 -4.71 -4.76
N PRO A 266 22.48 -5.42 -5.85
CA PRO A 266 21.46 -4.96 -6.77
C PRO A 266 20.09 -4.93 -6.07
N TYR A 267 19.47 -3.76 -6.06
CA TYR A 267 18.14 -3.61 -5.52
C TYR A 267 17.10 -4.09 -6.52
N LYS A 268 16.22 -4.97 -6.03
CA LYS A 268 15.26 -5.67 -6.88
C LYS A 268 13.89 -5.03 -6.90
N ASN A 269 13.72 -3.85 -6.31
CA ASN A 269 12.43 -3.16 -6.29
C ASN A 269 12.55 -1.81 -7.01
N THR A 270 11.52 -1.47 -7.76
CA THR A 270 11.37 -0.21 -8.49
C THR A 270 10.37 0.67 -7.74
N PRO A 271 10.81 1.79 -7.11
CA PRO A 271 9.89 2.71 -6.47
C PRO A 271 9.01 3.44 -7.50
N PHE A 272 7.79 3.78 -7.09
CA PHE A 272 6.82 4.46 -7.94
C PHE A 272 5.92 5.42 -7.16
N VAL A 273 5.32 6.34 -7.91
CA VAL A 273 4.24 7.23 -7.49
C VAL A 273 3.12 7.09 -8.50
N ALA A 274 1.92 6.74 -8.05
CA ALA A 274 0.75 6.58 -8.91
C ALA A 274 -0.39 7.49 -8.44
N GLU A 275 -1.08 8.14 -9.38
CA GLU A 275 -2.28 8.94 -9.12
C GLU A 275 -3.52 8.20 -9.64
N GLN A 276 -4.54 8.10 -8.80
CA GLN A 276 -5.81 7.47 -9.14
C GLN A 276 -6.63 8.38 -10.07
N LEU A 277 -6.96 7.88 -11.26
CA LEU A 277 -7.68 8.65 -12.29
C LEU A 277 -9.17 8.33 -12.33
N ARG A 278 -9.56 7.16 -11.80
CA ARG A 278 -10.94 6.69 -11.77
C ARG A 278 -11.61 7.07 -10.46
N PHE A 279 -12.94 7.16 -10.51
CA PHE A 279 -13.76 7.25 -9.31
C PHE A 279 -13.70 5.93 -8.55
N SER A 280 -13.76 6.00 -7.23
CA SER A 280 -13.93 4.82 -6.39
C SER A 280 -15.29 4.17 -6.64
N ASP A 281 -15.46 2.91 -6.21
CA ASP A 281 -16.76 2.23 -6.26
C ASP A 281 -17.81 3.00 -5.44
N TYR A 282 -17.40 3.65 -4.36
CA TYR A 282 -18.28 4.48 -3.52
C TYR A 282 -18.73 5.75 -4.26
N GLU A 283 -17.82 6.46 -4.91
CA GLU A 283 -18.15 7.62 -5.75
C GLU A 283 -19.10 7.20 -6.89
N MET A 284 -18.82 6.09 -7.56
CA MET A 284 -19.66 5.57 -8.64
C MET A 284 -21.06 5.19 -8.17
N GLU A 285 -21.19 4.64 -6.97
CA GLU A 285 -22.49 4.30 -6.37
C GLU A 285 -23.29 5.55 -6.01
N ILE A 286 -22.65 6.62 -5.53
CA ILE A 286 -23.30 7.92 -5.32
C ILE A 286 -23.84 8.46 -6.66
N TRP A 287 -23.01 8.46 -7.71
CA TRP A 287 -23.42 8.94 -9.03
C TRP A 287 -24.59 8.14 -9.60
N ARG A 288 -24.60 6.81 -9.41
CA ARG A 288 -25.70 5.95 -9.88
C ARG A 288 -27.02 6.30 -9.19
N LYS A 289 -27.02 6.44 -7.86
CA LYS A 289 -28.21 6.78 -7.08
C LYS A 289 -28.76 8.16 -7.45
N GLU A 290 -27.87 9.12 -7.67
CA GLU A 290 -28.26 10.47 -8.09
C GLU A 290 -28.92 10.45 -9.47
N PHE A 291 -28.37 9.68 -10.41
CA PHE A 291 -28.94 9.53 -11.74
C PHE A 291 -30.32 8.86 -11.71
N GLU A 292 -30.47 7.77 -10.94
CA GLU A 292 -31.76 7.10 -10.74
C GLU A 292 -32.81 8.03 -10.11
N ARG A 293 -32.42 8.90 -9.18
CA ARG A 293 -33.34 9.90 -8.61
C ARG A 293 -33.84 10.88 -9.68
N ILE A 294 -32.93 11.41 -10.50
CA ILE A 294 -33.27 12.38 -11.56
C ILE A 294 -34.20 11.74 -12.60
N GLU A 295 -33.98 10.48 -12.98
CA GLU A 295 -34.89 9.77 -13.90
C GLU A 295 -36.28 9.60 -13.29
N ASN A 296 -36.39 9.21 -12.02
CA ASN A 296 -37.69 9.03 -11.37
C ASN A 296 -38.44 10.37 -11.16
N GLU A 297 -37.75 11.47 -10.84
CA GLU A 297 -38.37 12.80 -10.72
C GLU A 297 -38.84 13.33 -12.09
N GLY A 298 -38.10 13.04 -13.18
CA GLY A 298 -38.49 13.41 -14.54
C GLY A 298 -39.70 12.63 -15.08
N ASP A 299 -39.93 11.42 -14.58
CA ASP A 299 -41.10 10.61 -14.94
C ASP A 299 -42.37 11.01 -14.15
N GLU A 300 -42.25 11.64 -12.97
CA GLU A 300 -43.39 12.12 -12.18
C GLU A 300 -43.95 13.48 -12.67
N GLU A 301 -43.12 14.36 -13.26
CA GLU A 301 -43.59 15.62 -13.87
C GLU A 301 -44.30 15.42 -15.23
N GLY A 302 -44.23 14.21 -15.81
CA GLY A 302 -44.81 13.89 -17.13
C GLY A 302 -46.28 13.46 -17.13
N PHE A 303 -46.95 13.39 -15.97
CA PHE A 303 -48.30 12.83 -15.83
C PHE A 303 -49.34 13.77 -15.21
N GLU A 304 -49.09 15.09 -15.14
CA GLU A 304 -50.10 16.07 -14.68
C GLU A 304 -50.84 16.82 -15.80
N GLU A 305 -50.54 16.57 -17.08
CA GLU A 305 -51.38 17.05 -18.19
C GLU A 305 -51.61 15.94 -19.22
N LEU A 306 -52.78 15.26 -19.14
CA LEU A 306 -53.56 14.72 -20.28
C LEU A 306 -54.90 14.15 -19.82
#